data_AF-A0A2K0TXA4-F1
#
_entry.id   AF-A0A2K0TXA4-F1
#
_cell.length_a   1.000
_cell.length_b   1.000
_cell.length_c   1.000
_cell.angle_alpha   90.00
_cell.angle_beta   90.00
_cell.angle_gamma   90.00
#
_symmetry.space_group_name_H-M   'P 1'
#
loop_
_entity.id
_entity.type
_entity.pdbx_description
1 polymer ?
#
loop_
_entity_poly.entity_id
_entity_poly.type
_entity_poly.pdbx_seq_one_letter_code
_entity_poly.pdbx_strand_id
1 'polypeptide(L)' 'MYPARPRLPALAPRLPGNSPPVVERPSVKEHTEKEWAARKDLIEALYIGDNRKLNEIMAIMETKYGFAAT' A
#
# COMPACT_ATOMS: atom_id res chain seq x y z
N MET A 1 25.62 8.68 -31.15
CA MET A 1 24.46 9.59 -31.29
C MET A 1 23.43 9.20 -30.26
N TYR A 2 23.40 9.87 -29.10
CA TYR A 2 22.36 9.64 -28.07
C TYR A 2 21.27 10.70 -28.23
N PRO A 3 19.97 10.37 -28.11
CA PRO A 3 18.91 11.35 -28.26
C PRO A 3 18.94 12.34 -27.07
N ALA A 4 18.77 13.63 -27.39
CA ALA A 4 18.69 14.70 -26.41
C ALA A 4 17.48 14.50 -25.48
N ARG A 5 17.71 14.54 -24.16
CA ARG A 5 16.64 14.46 -23.16
C ARG A 5 15.67 15.64 -23.33
N PRO A 6 14.34 15.42 -23.33
CA PRO A 6 13.39 16.52 -23.35
C PRO A 6 13.54 17.38 -22.09
N ARG A 7 13.78 18.69 -22.28
CA ARG A 7 13.81 19.68 -21.19
C ARG A 7 12.40 19.85 -20.67
N LEU A 8 12.15 19.39 -19.45
CA LEU A 8 10.88 19.61 -18.76
C LEU A 8 10.69 21.11 -18.49
N PRO A 9 9.47 21.65 -18.65
CA PRO A 9 9.18 23.04 -18.33
C PRO A 9 9.42 23.28 -16.84
N ALA A 10 10.06 24.41 -16.53
CA ALA A 10 10.30 24.83 -15.15
C ALA A 10 8.96 24.99 -14.44
N LEU A 11 8.66 24.07 -13.51
CA LEU A 11 7.50 24.17 -12.63
C LEU A 11 7.64 25.44 -11.80
N ALA A 12 6.53 26.17 -11.65
CA ALA A 12 6.48 27.49 -11.02
C ALA A 12 7.24 27.54 -9.67
N PRO A 13 7.86 28.68 -9.32
CA PRO A 13 8.54 28.83 -8.03
C PRO A 13 7.60 28.46 -6.90
N ARG A 14 7.99 27.48 -6.08
CA ARG A 14 7.22 27.06 -4.91
C ARG A 14 7.14 28.26 -3.95
N LEU A 15 5.92 28.71 -3.63
CA LEU A 15 5.68 29.76 -2.65
C LEU A 15 6.31 29.39 -1.31
N PRO A 16 7.01 30.32 -0.62
CA PRO A 16 7.54 30.06 0.72
C PRO A 16 6.37 29.81 1.67
N GLY A 17 6.24 28.57 2.15
CA GLY A 17 5.19 28.16 3.09
C GLY A 17 4.30 27.01 2.62
N ASN A 18 4.36 26.61 1.34
CA ASN A 18 3.62 25.43 0.88
C ASN A 18 4.48 24.17 1.05
N SER A 19 4.72 23.77 2.31
CA SER A 19 5.15 22.41 2.61
C SER A 19 4.14 21.46 1.96
N PRO A 20 4.57 20.48 1.14
CA PRO A 20 3.64 19.46 0.70
C PRO A 20 3.00 18.88 1.97
N PRO A 21 1.68 18.60 1.99
CA PRO A 21 1.17 17.74 3.04
C PRO A 21 2.07 16.52 2.99
N VAL A 22 2.73 16.23 4.11
CA VAL A 22 3.30 14.90 4.32
C VAL A 22 2.09 14.01 4.14
N VAL A 23 1.96 13.46 2.93
CA VAL A 23 1.21 12.25 2.72
C VAL A 23 2.02 11.27 3.53
N GLU A 24 1.65 11.17 4.81
CA GLU A 24 2.01 10.09 5.67
C GLU A 24 1.50 8.88 4.90
N ARG A 25 2.35 8.37 4.00
CA ARG A 25 2.11 7.08 3.37
C ARG A 25 1.83 6.21 4.58
N PRO A 26 0.61 5.64 4.70
CA PRO A 26 0.34 4.76 5.82
C PRO A 26 1.53 3.82 5.84
N SER A 27 2.23 3.79 6.97
CA SER A 27 3.45 3.01 7.10
C SER A 27 3.01 1.58 6.82
N VAL A 28 3.15 1.17 5.56
CA VAL A 28 2.89 -0.18 5.12
C VAL A 28 4.00 -0.92 5.83
N LYS A 29 3.66 -1.46 7.00
CA LYS A 29 4.52 -2.42 7.66
C LYS A 29 4.66 -3.53 6.66
N GLU A 30 5.79 -3.54 5.95
CA GLU A 30 6.16 -4.66 5.10
C GLU A 30 6.18 -5.88 6.02
N HIS A 31 5.14 -6.70 5.91
CA HIS A 31 4.97 -7.85 6.77
C HIS A 31 6.00 -8.89 6.37
N THR A 32 6.70 -9.42 7.37
CA THR A 32 7.73 -10.44 7.12
C THR A 32 7.05 -11.71 6.58
N GLU A 33 7.73 -12.50 5.75
CA GLU A 33 7.20 -13.77 5.21
C GLU A 33 6.63 -14.69 6.31
N LYS A 34 7.23 -14.65 7.50
CA LYS A 34 6.75 -15.37 8.70
C LYS A 34 5.38 -14.91 9.19
N GLU A 35 5.09 -13.61 9.13
CA GLU A 35 3.76 -13.08 9.46
C GLU A 35 2.73 -13.44 8.39
N TRP A 36 3.14 -13.42 7.11
CA TRP A 36 2.31 -13.88 6.01
C TRP A 36 1.97 -15.37 6.15
N ALA A 37 2.94 -16.21 6.47
CA ALA A 37 2.72 -17.64 6.70
C ALA A 37 1.76 -17.89 7.87
N ALA A 38 1.89 -17.13 8.97
CA ALA A 38 1.00 -17.22 10.11
C ALA A 38 -0.45 -16.76 9.81
N ARG A 39 -0.63 -15.87 8.82
CA ARG A 39 -1.93 -15.33 8.42
C ARG A 39 -2.52 -16.02 7.19
N LYS A 40 -1.74 -16.81 6.46
CA LYS A 40 -2.15 -17.52 5.25
C LYS A 40 -3.29 -18.49 5.52
N ASP A 41 -3.22 -19.25 6.62
CA ASP A 41 -4.26 -20.21 7.02
C ASP A 41 -5.61 -19.50 7.26
N LEU A 42 -5.57 -18.33 7.91
CA LEU A 42 -6.75 -17.50 8.15
C LEU A 42 -7.33 -16.94 6.85
N ILE A 43 -6.48 -16.45 5.94
CA ILE A 43 -6.90 -15.96 4.62
C ILE A 43 -7.53 -17.10 3.82
N GLU A 44 -6.94 -18.30 3.87
CA GLU A 44 -7.45 -19.50 3.20
C GLU A 44 -8.81 -19.92 3.76
N ALA A 45 -8.98 -19.93 5.08
CA ALA A 45 -10.26 -20.20 5.72
C ALA A 45 -11.34 -19.19 5.33
N LEU A 46 -11.00 -17.90 5.25
CA LEU A 46 -11.94 -16.84 4.83
C LEU A 46 -12.28 -16.89 3.34
N TYR A 47 -11.32 -17.28 2.50
CA TYR A 47 -11.48 -17.32 1.05
C TYR A 47 -12.17 -18.60 0.57
N ILE A 48 -11.76 -19.75 1.10
CA ILE A 48 -12.28 -21.06 0.70
C ILE A 48 -13.50 -21.44 1.55
N GLY A 49 -13.40 -21.29 2.87
CA GLY A 49 -14.46 -21.69 3.79
C GLY A 49 -15.67 -20.78 3.72
N ASP A 50 -15.45 -19.47 3.87
CA ASP A 50 -16.52 -18.46 3.92
C ASP A 50 -16.90 -17.91 2.54
N ASN A 51 -16.18 -18.31 1.49
CA ASN A 51 -16.36 -17.87 0.09
C ASN A 51 -16.41 -16.34 -0.07
N ARG A 52 -15.68 -15.60 0.77
CA ARG A 52 -15.67 -14.13 0.74
C ARG A 52 -14.80 -13.60 -0.38
N LYS A 53 -15.18 -12.41 -0.88
CA LYS A 53 -14.38 -11.69 -1.86
C LYS A 53 -13.08 -11.23 -1.21
N LEU A 54 -12.00 -11.23 -2.00
CA LEU A 54 -10.68 -10.80 -1.56
C LEU A 54 -10.69 -9.40 -0.91
N ASN A 55 -11.48 -8.46 -1.44
CA ASN A 55 -11.65 -7.12 -0.84
C ASN A 55 -12.21 -7.16 0.59
N GLU A 56 -13.19 -8.02 0.85
CA GLU A 56 -13.73 -8.17 2.20
C GLU A 56 -12.72 -8.83 3.13
N ILE A 57 -11.99 -9.83 2.63
CA ILE A 57 -10.92 -10.48 3.40
C ILE A 57 -9.85 -9.45 3.75
N MET A 58 -9.42 -8.61 2.80
CA MET A 58 -8.46 -7.53 3.07
C MET A 58 -9.00 -6.53 4.08
N ALA A 59 -10.27 -6.12 3.97
CA ALA A 59 -10.91 -5.23 4.95
C ALA A 59 -11.02 -5.86 6.35
N ILE A 60 -11.31 -7.16 6.45
CA ILE A 60 -11.36 -7.91 7.72
C ILE A 60 -9.95 -8.03 8.30
N MET A 61 -8.95 -8.32 7.46
CA MET A 61 -7.55 -8.42 7.86
C MET A 61 -7.02 -7.08 8.38
N GLU A 62 -7.39 -5.98 7.74
CA GLU A 62 -7.03 -4.63 8.16
C GLU A 62 -7.75 -4.24 9.46
N THR A 63 -9.08 -4.39 9.51
CA THR A 63 -9.91 -3.90 10.63
C THR A 63 -9.72 -4.74 11.90
N LYS A 64 -9.65 -6.07 11.76
CA LYS A 64 -9.67 -6.99 12.90
C LYS A 64 -8.26 -7.41 13.34
N TYR A 65 -7.31 -7.47 12.40
CA TYR A 65 -5.96 -7.95 12.66
C TYR A 65 -4.88 -6.89 12.41
N GLY A 66 -5.25 -5.66 12.06
CA GLY A 66 -4.31 -4.57 11.77
C GLY A 66 -3.36 -4.90 10.63
N PHE A 67 -3.78 -5.77 9.69
CA PHE A 67 -2.97 -6.28 8.60
C PHE A 67 -3.43 -5.68 7.28
N ALA A 68 -2.71 -4.66 6.82
CA ALA A 68 -2.92 -4.14 5.48
C ALA A 68 -2.04 -4.94 4.52
N ALA A 69 -2.66 -5.71 3.63
CA ALA A 69 -1.97 -6.26 2.48
C ALA A 69 -1.69 -5.10 1.50
N THR A 70 -0.43 -4.85 1.18
CA THR A 70 -0.01 -3.91 0.12
C THR A 70 0.34 -4.67 -1.15
#